data_AF-X1HLJ3-F1
#
_entry.id   AF-X1HLJ3-F1
#
_cell.length_a   1.000
_cell.length_b   1.000
_cell.length_c   1.000
_cell.angle_alpha   90.00
_cell.angle_beta   90.00
_cell.angle_gamma   90.00
#
_symmetry.space_group_name_H-M   'P 1'
#
loop_
_entity.id
_entity.type
_entity.pdbx_description
1 polymer ?
#
loop_
_entity_poly.entity_id
_entity_poly.type
_entity_poly.pdbx_seq_one_letter_code
_entity_poly.pdbx_strand_id
1 'polypeptide(L)'
;SRERFDWLAKVAGEVIATPGTESNVKEIFDKSWELKKTRDNVVVFNQFDEFGNHLWHYEITGQAMEEVLSQVMGSKDNYAGVVLTTGSAGTLGCGDYLKERYPTSKIAAGEALQCPTMLANGFGAHRIEGIGDKHIPWIHNVRNTDMIIDVDDNNSMGIIRLFNEPIGQKYLSKKGVPAEIIEKLPLMGISSVANMIMAIKFAKYYELTEKDIVLTVFTDSMELYGSRLKELKEDFGPYDETDAAIDFHRNLQALTTDYMQELTY
;
A
#
# COMPACT_ATOMS: atom_id res chain seq x y z
N SER A 1 -0.18 14.53 -1.40
CA SER A 1 -0.85 15.30 -2.47
C SER A 1 -1.42 16.65 -2.01
N ARG A 2 -1.68 17.59 -2.94
CA ARG A 2 -2.34 18.88 -2.66
C ARG A 2 -3.80 18.72 -2.22
N GLU A 3 -4.51 17.75 -2.80
CA GLU A 3 -5.91 17.47 -2.51
C GLU A 3 -6.12 17.09 -1.03
N ARG A 4 -5.18 16.33 -0.45
CA ARG A 4 -5.22 15.98 0.98
C ARG A 4 -5.10 17.20 1.89
N PHE A 5 -4.19 18.14 1.59
CA PHE A 5 -4.07 19.38 2.36
C PHE A 5 -5.30 20.28 2.20
N ASP A 6 -5.83 20.40 0.98
CA ASP A 6 -7.03 21.18 0.70
C ASP A 6 -8.28 20.60 1.41
N TRP A 7 -8.35 19.27 1.51
CA TRP A 7 -9.40 18.58 2.26
C TRP A 7 -9.23 18.79 3.77
N LEU A 8 -8.02 18.56 4.31
CA LEU A 8 -7.71 18.75 5.73
C LEU A 8 -8.01 20.19 6.19
N ALA A 9 -7.66 21.19 5.40
CA ALA A 9 -7.94 22.60 5.70
C ALA A 9 -9.44 22.93 5.83
N LYS A 10 -10.33 22.08 5.30
CA LYS A 10 -11.79 22.26 5.40
C LYS A 10 -12.40 21.56 6.61
N VAL A 11 -11.78 20.48 7.09
CA VAL A 11 -12.34 19.62 8.16
C VAL A 11 -11.63 19.77 9.50
N ALA A 12 -10.36 20.17 9.50
CA ALA A 12 -9.56 20.36 10.71
C ALA A 12 -9.66 21.80 11.21
N GLY A 13 -9.68 21.97 12.54
CA GLY A 13 -9.65 23.30 13.16
C GLY A 13 -8.27 23.98 13.06
N GLU A 14 -7.19 23.20 13.06
CA GLU A 14 -5.82 23.67 12.91
C GLU A 14 -5.00 22.61 12.16
N VAL A 15 -4.22 23.04 11.16
CA VAL A 15 -3.30 22.18 10.41
C VAL A 15 -1.89 22.73 10.60
N ILE A 16 -1.00 21.91 11.16
CA ILE A 16 0.40 22.25 11.39
C ILE A 16 1.24 21.37 10.47
N ALA A 17 1.79 21.95 9.40
CA ALA A 17 2.73 21.25 8.53
C ALA A 17 4.10 21.13 9.19
N THR A 18 4.66 19.93 9.21
CA THR A 18 6.05 19.67 9.61
C THR A 18 6.95 19.60 8.37
N PRO A 19 8.24 19.94 8.47
CA PRO A 19 9.17 19.78 7.36
C PRO A 19 9.39 18.28 7.06
N GLY A 20 9.66 17.95 5.79
CA GLY A 20 10.00 16.59 5.37
C GLY A 20 9.28 16.15 4.10
N THR A 21 9.30 14.85 3.86
CA THR A 21 8.60 14.17 2.77
C THR A 21 7.50 13.25 3.32
N GLU A 22 6.81 12.50 2.46
CA GLU A 22 5.80 11.50 2.89
C GLU A 22 6.37 10.53 3.96
N SER A 23 7.63 10.14 3.83
CA SER A 23 8.31 9.19 4.72
C SER A 23 8.72 9.78 6.08
N ASN A 24 8.46 11.06 6.36
CA ASN A 24 8.92 11.75 7.57
C ASN A 24 7.87 11.73 8.69
N VAL A 25 7.94 10.71 9.56
CA VAL A 25 7.04 10.58 10.72
C VAL A 25 7.66 11.16 12.00
N LYS A 26 9.00 11.18 12.13
CA LYS A 26 9.70 11.67 13.33
C LYS A 26 9.34 13.12 13.66
N GLU A 27 9.33 13.98 12.66
CA GLU A 27 9.03 15.41 12.81
C GLU A 27 7.60 15.64 13.30
N ILE A 28 6.66 14.76 12.90
CA ILE A 28 5.28 14.76 13.40
C ILE A 28 5.27 14.40 14.90
N PHE A 29 6.01 13.36 15.30
CA PHE A 29 6.12 13.00 16.72
C PHE A 29 6.71 14.13 17.56
N ASP A 30 7.82 14.73 17.12
CA ASP A 30 8.45 15.84 17.82
C ASP A 30 7.46 16.99 18.02
N LYS A 31 6.68 17.32 16.98
CA LYS A 31 5.67 18.37 17.06
C LYS A 31 4.52 17.99 18.01
N SER A 32 4.03 16.76 17.96
CA SER A 32 3.00 16.28 18.90
C SER A 32 3.46 16.36 20.36
N TRP A 33 4.72 16.00 20.63
CA TRP A 33 5.30 16.11 21.98
C TRP A 33 5.48 17.56 22.43
N GLU A 34 5.90 18.47 21.54
CA GLU A 34 5.95 19.90 21.81
C GLU A 34 4.57 20.45 22.18
N LEU A 35 3.54 20.12 21.39
CA LEU A 35 2.17 20.57 21.62
C LEU A 35 1.63 20.05 22.95
N LYS A 36 1.87 18.78 23.29
CA LYS A 36 1.48 18.18 24.57
C LYS A 36 2.14 18.84 25.77
N LYS A 37 3.36 19.37 25.61
CA LYS A 37 4.10 20.09 26.67
C LYS A 37 3.69 21.55 26.82
N THR A 38 3.19 22.17 25.74
CA THR A 38 2.96 23.62 25.65
C THR A 38 1.49 24.02 25.68
N ARG A 39 0.55 23.07 25.55
CA ARG A 39 -0.89 23.30 25.55
C ARG A 39 -1.58 22.41 26.58
N ASP A 40 -2.53 22.98 27.33
CA ASP A 40 -3.19 22.31 28.47
C ASP A 40 -4.28 21.30 28.07
N ASN A 41 -4.64 21.22 26.79
CA ASN A 41 -5.79 20.46 26.28
C ASN A 41 -5.45 19.59 25.06
N VAL A 42 -4.26 18.98 25.04
CA VAL A 42 -3.82 18.12 23.94
C VAL A 42 -3.90 16.64 24.33
N VAL A 43 -4.73 15.92 23.60
CA VAL A 43 -4.73 14.44 23.57
C VAL A 43 -4.15 14.01 22.23
N VAL A 44 -3.15 13.14 22.26
CA VAL A 44 -2.51 12.61 21.05
C VAL A 44 -3.07 11.22 20.79
N PHE A 45 -3.80 11.05 19.69
CA PHE A 45 -4.18 9.73 19.17
C PHE A 45 -3.05 9.21 18.29
N ASN A 46 -2.14 8.47 18.90
CA ASN A 46 -0.96 7.96 18.20
C ASN A 46 -1.27 6.60 17.57
N GLN A 47 -1.58 6.60 16.27
CA GLN A 47 -1.91 5.38 15.54
C GLN A 47 -0.79 4.34 15.49
N PHE A 48 0.45 4.70 15.81
CA PHE A 48 1.63 3.84 15.74
C PHE A 48 1.92 3.09 17.06
N ASP A 49 1.31 3.49 18.18
CA ASP A 49 1.44 2.83 19.48
C ASP A 49 0.11 2.34 20.09
N GLU A 50 -1.02 2.73 19.51
CA GLU A 50 -2.34 2.36 19.97
C GLU A 50 -2.76 0.97 19.46
N PHE A 51 -2.69 -0.06 20.31
CA PHE A 51 -3.07 -1.43 19.96
C PHE A 51 -4.53 -1.56 19.50
N GLY A 52 -5.42 -0.63 19.88
CA GLY A 52 -6.77 -0.57 19.33
C GLY A 52 -6.82 -0.51 17.80
N ASN A 53 -5.81 0.08 17.15
CA ASN A 53 -5.67 0.09 15.68
C ASN A 53 -5.51 -1.35 15.14
N HIS A 54 -4.52 -2.08 15.64
CA HIS A 54 -4.27 -3.47 15.22
C HIS A 54 -5.46 -4.39 15.55
N LEU A 55 -6.02 -4.26 16.76
CA LEU A 55 -7.17 -5.07 17.20
C LEU A 55 -8.43 -4.84 16.35
N TRP A 56 -8.66 -3.61 15.89
CA TRP A 56 -9.75 -3.34 14.95
C TRP A 56 -9.60 -4.15 13.66
N HIS A 57 -8.39 -4.22 13.11
CA HIS A 57 -8.14 -4.97 11.88
C HIS A 57 -8.15 -6.48 12.10
N TYR A 58 -7.71 -6.95 13.27
CA TYR A 58 -7.88 -8.34 13.69
C TYR A 58 -9.36 -8.74 13.70
N GLU A 59 -10.18 -8.01 14.46
CA GLU A 59 -11.58 -8.37 14.68
C GLU A 59 -12.46 -8.09 13.46
N ILE A 60 -12.31 -6.92 12.84
CA ILE A 60 -13.26 -6.46 11.82
C ILE A 60 -12.75 -6.76 10.42
N THR A 61 -11.50 -6.36 10.12
CA THR A 61 -10.95 -6.54 8.77
C THR A 61 -10.65 -8.02 8.49
N GLY A 62 -10.15 -8.77 9.48
CA GLY A 62 -9.93 -10.21 9.40
C GLY A 62 -11.21 -10.98 9.08
N GLN A 63 -12.28 -10.70 9.82
CA GLN A 63 -13.60 -11.32 9.58
C GLN A 63 -14.17 -10.95 8.21
N ALA A 64 -14.11 -9.68 7.81
CA ALA A 64 -14.56 -9.25 6.48
C ALA A 64 -13.78 -9.93 5.35
N MET A 65 -12.46 -10.12 5.53
CA MET A 65 -11.62 -10.86 4.58
C MET A 65 -12.00 -12.35 4.52
N GLU A 66 -12.30 -12.98 5.66
CA GLU A 66 -12.80 -14.35 5.69
C GLU A 66 -14.16 -14.47 4.98
N GLU A 67 -15.06 -13.51 5.16
CA GLU A 67 -16.33 -13.47 4.43
C GLU A 67 -16.13 -13.39 2.91
N VAL A 68 -15.20 -12.55 2.45
CA VAL A 68 -14.81 -12.48 1.04
C VAL A 68 -14.24 -13.82 0.56
N LEU A 69 -13.29 -14.41 1.31
CA LEU A 69 -12.71 -15.72 0.98
C LEU A 69 -13.79 -16.79 0.87
N SER A 70 -14.74 -16.83 1.80
CA SER A 70 -15.81 -17.83 1.81
C SER A 70 -16.71 -17.76 0.55
N GLN A 71 -16.80 -16.57 -0.08
CA GLN A 71 -17.59 -16.36 -1.29
C GLN A 71 -16.83 -16.75 -2.57
N VAL A 72 -15.51 -16.66 -2.57
CA VAL A 72 -14.68 -16.88 -3.77
C VAL A 72 -13.93 -18.21 -3.78
N MET A 73 -13.61 -18.77 -2.61
CA MET A 73 -12.79 -19.96 -2.47
C MET A 73 -13.62 -21.22 -2.68
N GLY A 74 -13.29 -21.97 -3.73
CA GLY A 74 -13.85 -23.29 -4.00
C GLY A 74 -13.17 -24.39 -3.18
N SER A 75 -13.77 -25.58 -3.17
CA SER A 75 -13.27 -26.76 -2.42
C SER A 75 -11.85 -27.25 -2.78
N LYS A 76 -11.27 -26.77 -3.89
CA LYS A 76 -9.94 -27.15 -4.38
C LYS A 76 -8.95 -25.97 -4.37
N ASP A 77 -9.39 -24.82 -3.90
CA ASP A 77 -8.58 -23.62 -3.85
C ASP A 77 -7.94 -23.51 -2.46
N ASN A 78 -6.80 -22.82 -2.37
CA ASN A 78 -6.06 -22.60 -1.14
C ASN A 78 -5.93 -21.10 -0.88
N TYR A 79 -6.04 -20.71 0.38
CA TYR A 79 -5.66 -19.36 0.78
C TYR A 79 -4.16 -19.30 1.10
N ALA A 80 -3.41 -18.56 0.29
CA ALA A 80 -1.95 -18.49 0.39
C ALA A 80 -1.48 -17.43 1.40
N GLY A 81 -2.21 -16.31 1.52
CA GLY A 81 -1.81 -15.23 2.42
C GLY A 81 -2.39 -13.87 2.09
N VAL A 82 -1.99 -12.89 2.88
CA VAL A 82 -2.35 -11.48 2.72
C VAL A 82 -1.09 -10.65 2.51
N VAL A 83 -1.16 -9.68 1.59
CA VAL A 83 -0.07 -8.76 1.28
C VAL A 83 -0.54 -7.33 1.51
N LEU A 84 0.19 -6.56 2.32
CA LEU A 84 -0.23 -5.21 2.72
C LEU A 84 1.01 -4.31 2.90
N THR A 85 0.98 -3.15 2.26
CA THR A 85 1.92 -2.08 2.53
C THR A 85 1.75 -1.56 3.97
N THR A 86 2.85 -1.14 4.60
CA THR A 86 2.88 -0.76 6.00
C THR A 86 2.83 0.75 6.18
N GLY A 87 1.67 1.24 6.62
CA GLY A 87 1.51 2.57 7.23
C GLY A 87 1.85 2.54 8.72
N SER A 88 0.81 2.56 9.55
CA SER A 88 0.92 2.25 10.98
C SER A 88 1.10 0.75 11.28
N ALA A 89 1.04 -0.11 10.25
CA ALA A 89 1.00 -1.58 10.35
C ALA A 89 -0.27 -2.17 11.00
N GLY A 90 -1.27 -1.35 11.34
CA GLY A 90 -2.52 -1.82 11.95
C GLY A 90 -3.25 -2.88 11.12
N THR A 91 -3.38 -2.66 9.81
CA THR A 91 -4.09 -3.58 8.90
C THR A 91 -3.52 -5.00 8.91
N LEU A 92 -2.23 -5.18 9.21
CA LEU A 92 -1.62 -6.51 9.30
C LEU A 92 -2.29 -7.40 10.36
N GLY A 93 -3.02 -6.83 11.34
CA GLY A 93 -3.80 -7.60 12.29
C GLY A 93 -4.87 -8.50 11.66
N CYS A 94 -5.36 -8.17 10.45
CA CYS A 94 -6.25 -9.09 9.73
C CYS A 94 -5.54 -10.42 9.37
N GLY A 95 -4.24 -10.38 9.09
CA GLY A 95 -3.43 -11.56 8.81
C GLY A 95 -3.27 -12.44 10.04
N ASP A 96 -3.11 -11.83 11.21
CA ASP A 96 -3.04 -12.55 12.49
C ASP A 96 -4.33 -13.35 12.73
N TYR A 97 -5.50 -12.74 12.50
CA TYR A 97 -6.79 -13.44 12.54
C TYR A 97 -6.87 -14.56 11.50
N LEU A 98 -6.50 -14.28 10.25
CA LEU A 98 -6.59 -15.25 9.15
C LEU A 98 -5.67 -16.45 9.38
N LYS A 99 -4.53 -16.29 10.04
CA LYS A 99 -3.65 -17.40 10.44
C LYS A 99 -4.30 -18.36 11.44
N GLU A 100 -5.23 -17.90 12.29
CA GLU A 100 -5.98 -18.82 13.16
C GLU A 100 -6.90 -19.76 12.38
N ARG A 101 -7.45 -19.28 11.25
CA ARG A 101 -8.34 -20.04 10.37
C ARG A 101 -7.59 -20.83 9.31
N TYR A 102 -6.47 -20.29 8.83
CA TYR A 102 -5.61 -20.83 7.80
C TYR A 102 -4.14 -20.82 8.27
N PRO A 103 -3.72 -21.81 9.09
CA PRO A 103 -2.42 -21.79 9.77
C PRO A 103 -1.19 -21.74 8.88
N THR A 104 -1.33 -22.10 7.60
CA THR A 104 -0.24 -22.06 6.61
C THR A 104 -0.18 -20.75 5.83
N SER A 105 -1.16 -19.86 6.01
CA SER A 105 -1.21 -18.58 5.31
C SER A 105 -0.05 -17.67 5.70
N LYS A 106 0.40 -16.85 4.76
CA LYS A 106 1.51 -15.91 4.95
C LYS A 106 1.02 -14.48 5.13
N ILE A 107 1.74 -13.70 5.92
CA ILE A 107 1.56 -12.26 6.07
C ILE A 107 2.78 -11.58 5.46
N ALA A 108 2.59 -10.86 4.34
CA ALA A 108 3.63 -10.07 3.72
C ALA A 108 3.42 -8.57 4.01
N ALA A 109 4.40 -7.96 4.64
CA ALA A 109 4.49 -6.52 4.88
C ALA A 109 5.27 -5.86 3.73
N GLY A 110 4.80 -4.72 3.24
CA GLY A 110 5.47 -4.00 2.15
C GLY A 110 5.85 -2.57 2.48
N GLU A 111 6.99 -2.15 1.95
CA GLU A 111 7.53 -0.80 2.09
C GLU A 111 7.98 -0.25 0.73
N ALA A 112 8.33 1.03 0.67
CA ALA A 112 8.92 1.58 -0.53
C ALA A 112 10.41 1.21 -0.60
N LEU A 113 10.87 0.74 -1.77
CA LEU A 113 12.28 0.43 -2.01
C LEU A 113 13.20 1.65 -1.82
N GLN A 114 12.66 2.86 -2.00
CA GLN A 114 13.39 4.11 -1.74
C GLN A 114 13.52 4.44 -0.25
N CYS A 115 12.76 3.78 0.64
CA CYS A 115 12.86 3.93 2.08
C CYS A 115 12.74 2.57 2.82
N PRO A 116 13.62 1.60 2.54
CA PRO A 116 13.46 0.19 2.92
C PRO A 116 13.87 -0.04 4.38
N THR A 117 12.95 0.28 5.29
CA THR A 117 13.19 0.30 6.74
C THR A 117 13.41 -1.10 7.29
N MET A 118 12.54 -2.04 6.94
CA MET A 118 12.59 -3.42 7.41
C MET A 118 13.58 -4.28 6.63
N LEU A 119 13.67 -4.09 5.31
CA LEU A 119 14.54 -4.89 4.44
C LEU A 119 16.02 -4.53 4.60
N ALA A 120 16.35 -3.24 4.74
CA ALA A 120 17.74 -2.78 4.67
C ALA A 120 18.14 -1.73 5.73
N ASN A 121 17.29 -1.44 6.72
CA ASN A 121 17.48 -0.30 7.64
C ASN A 121 17.75 1.01 6.87
N GLY A 122 17.14 1.15 5.69
CA GLY A 122 17.34 2.25 4.78
C GLY A 122 16.49 3.46 5.14
N PHE A 123 16.98 4.63 4.78
CA PHE A 123 16.28 5.90 4.93
C PHE A 123 16.25 6.62 3.59
N GLY A 124 15.09 7.12 3.19
CA GLY A 124 14.96 7.92 1.98
C GLY A 124 13.60 8.61 1.86
N ALA A 125 13.16 8.81 0.63
CA ALA A 125 11.87 9.43 0.32
C ALA A 125 11.25 8.68 -0.86
N HIS A 126 9.94 8.48 -0.82
CA HIS A 126 9.17 7.84 -1.89
C HIS A 126 7.88 8.61 -2.16
N ARG A 127 7.20 8.20 -3.24
CA ARG A 127 5.91 8.72 -3.67
C ARG A 127 4.73 7.77 -3.41
N ILE A 128 4.96 6.64 -2.73
CA ILE A 128 3.86 5.77 -2.29
C ILE A 128 3.16 6.42 -1.11
N GLU A 129 2.07 7.15 -1.34
CA GLU A 129 1.35 7.82 -0.26
C GLU A 129 0.48 6.88 0.59
N GLY A 130 0.47 7.12 1.91
CA GLY A 130 -0.27 6.33 2.89
C GLY A 130 0.50 5.19 3.56
N ILE A 131 1.78 5.00 3.24
CA ILE A 131 2.69 4.10 3.96
C ILE A 131 3.56 4.90 4.94
N GLY A 132 4.18 4.23 5.91
CA GLY A 132 4.84 4.83 7.05
C GLY A 132 6.21 4.22 7.26
N ASP A 133 7.24 5.01 6.99
CA ASP A 133 8.62 4.52 6.91
C ASP A 133 9.51 5.11 8.02
N LYS A 134 10.81 4.77 7.95
CA LYS A 134 11.90 5.23 8.83
C LYS A 134 11.77 4.81 10.29
N HIS A 135 10.77 4.00 10.61
CA HIS A 135 10.60 3.35 11.90
C HIS A 135 9.69 2.12 11.75
N ILE A 136 9.80 1.18 12.67
CA ILE A 136 8.86 0.06 12.80
C ILE A 136 7.83 0.46 13.87
N PRO A 137 6.52 0.58 13.56
CA PRO A 137 5.50 0.95 14.52
C PRO A 137 5.43 -0.05 15.70
N TRP A 138 5.10 0.43 16.90
CA TRP A 138 5.05 -0.40 18.10
C TRP A 138 3.96 -1.47 18.03
N ILE A 139 2.90 -1.20 17.28
CA ILE A 139 1.79 -2.13 17.04
C ILE A 139 2.08 -3.18 15.96
N HIS A 140 3.23 -3.13 15.27
CA HIS A 140 3.57 -4.10 14.25
C HIS A 140 4.00 -5.42 14.89
N ASN A 141 3.19 -6.47 14.72
CA ASN A 141 3.55 -7.84 15.07
C ASN A 141 4.59 -8.46 14.11
N VAL A 142 5.85 -8.01 14.22
CA VAL A 142 6.96 -8.48 13.39
C VAL A 142 7.23 -9.98 13.53
N ARG A 143 6.88 -10.59 14.67
CA ARG A 143 7.09 -12.03 14.92
C ARG A 143 6.13 -12.92 14.15
N ASN A 144 4.99 -12.38 13.70
CA ASN A 144 4.03 -13.11 12.87
C ASN A 144 4.04 -12.65 11.41
N THR A 145 4.92 -11.71 11.04
CA THR A 145 5.15 -11.31 9.65
C THR A 145 6.09 -12.31 8.99
N ASP A 146 5.69 -12.92 7.87
CA ASP A 146 6.49 -13.96 7.19
C ASP A 146 7.40 -13.41 6.10
N MET A 147 7.07 -12.24 5.54
CA MET A 147 7.77 -11.72 4.38
C MET A 147 7.79 -10.19 4.34
N ILE A 148 8.91 -9.64 3.88
CA ILE A 148 9.02 -8.25 3.45
C ILE A 148 9.04 -8.20 1.92
N ILE A 149 8.25 -7.30 1.33
CA ILE A 149 8.19 -7.07 -0.12
C ILE A 149 8.31 -5.58 -0.39
N ASP A 150 9.46 -5.15 -0.91
CA ASP A 150 9.65 -3.76 -1.28
C ASP A 150 9.09 -3.49 -2.68
N VAL A 151 8.51 -2.30 -2.83
CA VAL A 151 7.99 -1.80 -4.10
C VAL A 151 8.75 -0.55 -4.51
N ASP A 152 9.32 -0.54 -5.71
CA ASP A 152 9.87 0.67 -6.31
C ASP A 152 8.71 1.64 -6.60
N ASP A 153 8.76 2.83 -6.00
CA ASP A 153 7.71 3.83 -6.18
C ASP A 153 7.48 4.22 -7.66
N ASN A 154 8.51 4.09 -8.52
CA ASN A 154 8.37 4.32 -9.95
C ASN A 154 7.43 3.32 -10.61
N ASN A 155 7.39 2.07 -10.13
CA ASN A 155 6.44 1.09 -10.66
C ASN A 155 5.01 1.51 -10.34
N SER A 156 4.77 1.95 -9.10
CA SER A 156 3.46 2.47 -8.70
C SER A 156 3.08 3.70 -9.51
N MET A 157 3.98 4.68 -9.66
CA MET A 157 3.69 5.90 -10.42
C MET A 157 3.43 5.61 -11.92
N GLY A 158 4.17 4.69 -12.54
CA GLY A 158 3.93 4.30 -13.93
C GLY A 158 2.56 3.61 -14.11
N ILE A 159 2.20 2.70 -13.20
CA ILE A 159 0.86 2.09 -13.22
C ILE A 159 -0.24 3.14 -13.01
N ILE A 160 -0.02 4.13 -12.15
CA ILE A 160 -0.99 5.20 -11.91
C ILE A 160 -1.24 6.00 -13.19
N ARG A 161 -0.22 6.29 -14.01
CA ARG A 161 -0.43 6.86 -15.35
C ARG A 161 -1.17 5.90 -16.27
N LEU A 162 -0.77 4.63 -16.33
CA LEU A 162 -1.43 3.61 -17.15
C LEU A 162 -2.93 3.47 -16.85
N PHE A 163 -3.32 3.57 -15.58
CA PHE A 163 -4.69 3.36 -15.10
C PHE A 163 -5.58 4.60 -15.27
N ASN A 164 -5.00 5.80 -15.29
CA ASN A 164 -5.76 7.06 -15.23
C ASN A 164 -5.63 7.93 -16.48
N GLU A 165 -4.59 7.74 -17.30
CA GLU A 165 -4.47 8.47 -18.56
C GLU A 165 -5.26 7.76 -19.68
N PRO A 166 -6.03 8.49 -20.52
CA PRO A 166 -6.87 7.88 -21.56
C PRO A 166 -6.12 6.96 -22.53
N ILE A 167 -4.86 7.30 -22.84
CA ILE A 167 -4.01 6.48 -23.72
C ILE A 167 -3.63 5.16 -23.04
N GLY A 168 -3.38 5.17 -21.72
CA GLY A 168 -3.13 3.97 -20.94
C GLY A 168 -4.34 3.05 -20.89
N GLN A 169 -5.53 3.60 -20.61
CA GLN A 169 -6.78 2.84 -20.62
C GLN A 169 -7.09 2.23 -22.00
N LYS A 170 -6.86 2.98 -23.08
CA LYS A 170 -6.98 2.47 -24.44
C LYS A 170 -5.98 1.34 -24.73
N TYR A 171 -4.75 1.46 -24.22
CA TYR A 171 -3.75 0.41 -24.35
C TYR A 171 -4.16 -0.86 -23.59
N LEU A 172 -4.67 -0.75 -22.36
CA LEU A 172 -5.20 -1.87 -21.59
C LEU A 172 -6.36 -2.57 -22.33
N SER A 173 -7.26 -1.80 -22.94
CA SER A 173 -8.34 -2.34 -23.77
C SER A 173 -7.79 -3.12 -24.97
N LYS A 174 -6.75 -2.60 -25.66
CA LYS A 174 -6.04 -3.31 -26.75
C LYS A 174 -5.37 -4.60 -26.28
N LYS A 175 -4.98 -4.69 -25.00
CA LYS A 175 -4.44 -5.91 -24.37
C LYS A 175 -5.53 -6.89 -23.89
N GLY A 176 -6.80 -6.55 -24.08
CA GLY A 176 -7.93 -7.43 -23.73
C GLY A 176 -8.40 -7.31 -22.29
N VAL A 177 -7.98 -6.25 -21.56
CA VAL A 177 -8.55 -5.99 -20.22
C VAL A 177 -10.02 -5.58 -20.39
N PRO A 178 -10.96 -6.22 -19.67
CA PRO A 178 -12.38 -5.90 -19.79
C PRO A 178 -12.69 -4.45 -19.43
N ALA A 179 -13.65 -3.85 -20.13
CA ALA A 179 -13.99 -2.43 -19.96
C ALA A 179 -14.45 -2.13 -18.52
N GLU A 180 -15.23 -3.04 -17.92
CA GLU A 180 -15.72 -2.95 -16.55
C GLU A 180 -14.61 -2.97 -15.49
N ILE A 181 -13.44 -3.52 -15.83
CA ILE A 181 -12.25 -3.45 -14.98
C ILE A 181 -11.54 -2.13 -15.19
N ILE A 182 -11.33 -1.71 -16.45
CA ILE A 182 -10.66 -0.46 -16.80
C ILE A 182 -11.36 0.75 -16.13
N GLU A 183 -12.69 0.78 -16.16
CA GLU A 183 -13.49 1.84 -15.53
C GLU A 183 -13.29 1.94 -14.01
N LYS A 184 -12.88 0.85 -13.36
CA LYS A 184 -12.65 0.79 -11.91
C LYS A 184 -11.20 1.05 -11.51
N LEU A 185 -10.24 1.02 -12.45
CA LEU A 185 -8.82 1.23 -12.12
C LEU A 185 -8.53 2.58 -11.45
N PRO A 186 -9.24 3.70 -11.76
CA PRO A 186 -9.09 4.95 -11.02
C PRO A 186 -9.50 4.88 -9.54
N LEU A 187 -10.22 3.84 -9.12
CA LEU A 187 -10.52 3.59 -7.70
C LEU A 187 -9.28 3.12 -6.92
N MET A 188 -8.16 2.85 -7.59
CA MET A 188 -6.90 2.48 -6.95
C MET A 188 -5.97 3.68 -6.84
N GLY A 189 -5.78 4.17 -5.61
CA GLY A 189 -4.71 5.10 -5.25
C GLY A 189 -3.33 4.44 -5.26
N ILE A 190 -2.31 5.20 -4.84
CA ILE A 190 -0.91 4.82 -5.09
C ILE A 190 -0.48 3.62 -4.22
N SER A 191 -0.86 3.58 -2.93
CA SER A 191 -0.60 2.41 -2.07
C SER A 191 -1.47 1.20 -2.44
N SER A 192 -2.67 1.41 -2.98
CA SER A 192 -3.49 0.33 -3.57
C SER A 192 -2.78 -0.35 -4.74
N VAL A 193 -2.15 0.45 -5.61
CA VAL A 193 -1.31 -0.07 -6.69
C VAL A 193 -0.07 -0.78 -6.14
N ALA A 194 0.58 -0.25 -5.12
CA ALA A 194 1.70 -0.93 -4.47
C ALA A 194 1.30 -2.31 -3.91
N ASN A 195 0.15 -2.40 -3.24
CA ASN A 195 -0.45 -3.66 -2.78
C ASN A 195 -0.69 -4.66 -3.92
N MET A 196 -1.19 -4.20 -5.07
CA MET A 196 -1.34 -5.04 -6.26
C MET A 196 0.01 -5.55 -6.79
N ILE A 197 1.03 -4.68 -6.85
CA ILE A 197 2.39 -5.08 -7.24
C ILE A 197 2.93 -6.14 -6.27
N MET A 198 2.75 -5.95 -4.96
CA MET A 198 3.13 -6.94 -3.96
C MET A 198 2.42 -8.27 -4.16
N ALA A 199 1.12 -8.27 -4.49
CA ALA A 199 0.39 -9.51 -4.74
C ALA A 199 0.95 -10.27 -5.95
N ILE A 200 1.33 -9.56 -7.01
CA ILE A 200 2.00 -10.15 -8.18
C ILE A 200 3.36 -10.73 -7.79
N LYS A 201 4.18 -9.98 -7.04
CA LYS A 201 5.50 -10.43 -6.58
C LYS A 201 5.40 -11.64 -5.66
N PHE A 202 4.47 -11.62 -4.70
CA PHE A 202 4.17 -12.72 -3.79
C PHE A 202 3.75 -13.98 -4.55
N ALA A 203 2.82 -13.84 -5.51
CA ALA A 203 2.37 -14.96 -6.34
C ALA A 203 3.51 -15.57 -7.16
N LYS A 204 4.39 -14.73 -7.73
CA LYS A 204 5.58 -15.22 -8.47
C LYS A 204 6.58 -15.90 -7.55
N TYR A 205 6.84 -15.34 -6.37
CA TYR A 205 7.84 -15.87 -5.44
C TYR A 205 7.46 -17.25 -4.90
N TYR A 206 6.20 -17.42 -4.50
CA TYR A 206 5.69 -18.69 -3.98
C TYR A 206 5.19 -19.64 -5.07
N GLU A 207 5.43 -19.32 -6.35
CA GLU A 207 4.99 -20.11 -7.51
C GLU A 207 3.49 -20.48 -7.47
N LEU A 208 2.68 -19.51 -7.04
CA LEU A 208 1.24 -19.69 -6.89
C LEU A 208 0.57 -20.00 -8.24
N THR A 209 -0.48 -20.80 -8.17
CA THR A 209 -1.28 -21.24 -9.32
C THR A 209 -2.66 -20.57 -9.33
N GLU A 210 -3.47 -20.87 -10.34
CA GLU A 210 -4.87 -20.44 -10.38
C GLU A 210 -5.76 -21.02 -9.26
N LYS A 211 -5.20 -21.89 -8.42
CA LYS A 211 -5.85 -22.45 -7.22
C LYS A 211 -5.50 -21.71 -5.95
N ASP A 212 -4.58 -20.78 -5.99
CA ASP A 212 -4.11 -20.09 -4.79
C ASP A 212 -4.66 -18.66 -4.76
N ILE A 213 -5.16 -18.27 -3.59
CA ILE A 213 -5.81 -16.98 -3.37
C ILE A 213 -4.91 -16.14 -2.48
N VAL A 214 -4.62 -14.93 -2.95
CA VAL A 214 -3.92 -13.88 -2.20
C VAL A 214 -4.91 -12.75 -1.92
N LEU A 215 -4.99 -12.34 -0.67
CA LEU A 215 -5.77 -11.17 -0.28
C LEU A 215 -4.91 -9.91 -0.22
N THR A 216 -5.54 -8.78 -0.54
CA THR A 216 -4.97 -7.46 -0.29
C THR A 216 -6.10 -6.44 -0.17
N VAL A 217 -5.77 -5.16 0.04
CA VAL A 217 -6.73 -4.07 0.13
C VAL A 217 -6.35 -2.95 -0.82
N PHE A 218 -7.35 -2.27 -1.39
CA PHE A 218 -7.17 -1.01 -2.08
C PHE A 218 -7.64 0.09 -1.12
N THR A 219 -6.68 0.83 -0.58
CA THR A 219 -6.77 1.70 0.60
C THR A 219 -7.53 3.00 0.33
N ASP A 220 -7.37 3.57 -0.85
CA ASP A 220 -8.06 4.78 -1.32
C ASP A 220 -8.05 4.87 -2.86
N SER A 221 -8.61 5.97 -3.39
CA SER A 221 -8.77 6.23 -4.82
C SER A 221 -7.92 7.41 -5.34
N MET A 222 -7.82 7.53 -6.66
CA MET A 222 -7.11 8.63 -7.32
C MET A 222 -7.76 10.02 -7.15
N GLU A 223 -8.97 10.10 -6.58
CA GLU A 223 -9.59 11.38 -6.23
C GLU A 223 -8.72 12.20 -5.27
N LEU A 224 -7.93 11.53 -4.43
CA LEU A 224 -7.00 12.18 -3.49
C LEU A 224 -5.64 12.51 -4.09
N TYR A 225 -5.37 12.15 -5.36
CA TYR A 225 -4.02 12.23 -5.95
C TYR A 225 -3.99 12.84 -7.36
N GLY A 226 -5.03 13.55 -7.77
CA GLY A 226 -5.08 14.21 -9.09
C GLY A 226 -3.88 15.13 -9.36
N SER A 227 -3.34 15.79 -8.34
CA SER A 227 -2.12 16.61 -8.43
C SER A 227 -0.89 15.80 -8.83
N ARG A 228 -0.78 14.55 -8.41
CA ARG A 228 0.36 13.68 -8.73
C ARG A 228 0.45 13.39 -10.23
N LEU A 229 -0.69 13.19 -10.91
CA LEU A 229 -0.70 13.02 -12.37
C LEU A 229 -0.25 14.28 -13.12
N LYS A 230 -0.59 15.47 -12.61
CA LYS A 230 -0.14 16.74 -13.19
C LYS A 230 1.37 16.90 -13.03
N GLU A 231 1.89 16.64 -11.82
CA GLU A 231 3.32 16.67 -11.53
C GLU A 231 4.09 15.69 -12.44
N LEU A 232 3.61 14.44 -12.58
CA LEU A 232 4.22 13.46 -13.49
C LEU A 232 4.23 13.92 -14.95
N LYS A 233 3.16 14.60 -15.41
CA LYS A 233 3.10 15.16 -16.76
C LYS A 233 4.06 16.34 -16.95
N GLU A 234 4.28 17.14 -15.92
CA GLU A 234 5.26 18.23 -15.92
C GLU A 234 6.70 17.68 -15.96
N ASP A 235 6.97 16.64 -15.19
CA ASP A 235 8.30 16.02 -15.07
C ASP A 235 8.69 15.20 -16.31
N PHE A 236 7.76 14.39 -16.84
CA PHE A 236 8.04 13.42 -17.91
C PHE A 236 7.38 13.75 -19.25
N GLY A 237 6.59 14.82 -19.31
CA GLY A 237 5.88 15.20 -20.52
C GLY A 237 4.56 14.42 -20.75
N PRO A 238 3.94 14.61 -21.93
CA PRO A 238 2.69 13.94 -22.28
C PRO A 238 2.88 12.42 -22.31
N TYR A 239 1.87 11.68 -21.82
CA TYR A 239 1.87 10.21 -21.87
C TYR A 239 1.48 9.73 -23.26
N ASP A 240 2.25 8.84 -23.85
CA ASP A 240 1.96 8.28 -25.16
C ASP A 240 1.78 6.74 -25.15
N GLU A 241 1.55 6.15 -26.34
CA GLU A 241 1.34 4.71 -26.47
C GLU A 241 2.63 3.91 -26.14
N THR A 242 3.80 4.50 -26.35
CA THR A 242 5.10 3.90 -25.99
C THR A 242 5.24 3.84 -24.48
N ASP A 243 4.92 4.93 -23.77
CA ASP A 243 4.92 4.95 -22.31
C ASP A 243 3.94 3.92 -21.75
N ALA A 244 2.71 3.87 -22.28
CA ALA A 244 1.72 2.87 -21.89
C ALA A 244 2.21 1.42 -22.10
N ALA A 245 2.92 1.16 -23.19
CA ALA A 245 3.54 -0.14 -23.43
C ALA A 245 4.67 -0.44 -22.43
N ILE A 246 5.53 0.55 -22.14
CA ILE A 246 6.61 0.42 -21.16
C ILE A 246 6.03 0.11 -19.79
N ASP A 247 5.07 0.90 -19.32
CA ASP A 247 4.50 0.74 -17.98
C ASP A 247 3.71 -0.57 -17.84
N PHE A 248 2.95 -0.98 -18.86
CA PHE A 248 2.28 -2.29 -18.87
C PHE A 248 3.27 -3.44 -18.78
N HIS A 249 4.34 -3.42 -19.58
CA HIS A 249 5.29 -4.52 -19.62
C HIS A 249 6.22 -4.52 -18.40
N ARG A 250 6.82 -3.39 -18.06
CA ARG A 250 7.77 -3.25 -16.96
C ARG A 250 7.10 -3.44 -15.60
N ASN A 251 5.97 -2.76 -15.37
CA ASN A 251 5.40 -2.64 -14.03
C ASN A 251 4.32 -3.70 -13.75
N LEU A 252 3.90 -4.52 -14.72
CA LEU A 252 2.98 -5.64 -14.50
C LEU A 252 3.56 -6.97 -14.98
N GLN A 253 3.85 -7.10 -16.28
CA GLN A 253 4.22 -8.40 -16.88
C GLN A 253 5.60 -8.88 -16.41
N ALA A 254 6.59 -7.99 -16.47
CA ALA A 254 7.99 -8.28 -16.20
C ALA A 254 8.42 -8.03 -14.74
N LEU A 255 7.46 -7.83 -13.82
CA LEU A 255 7.77 -7.69 -12.39
C LEU A 255 8.60 -8.87 -11.89
N THR A 256 9.76 -8.58 -11.33
CA THR A 256 10.70 -9.53 -10.73
C THR A 256 10.37 -9.79 -9.26
N THR A 257 10.97 -10.82 -8.69
CA THR A 257 10.90 -11.15 -7.25
C THR A 257 12.10 -10.58 -6.47
N ASP A 258 12.70 -9.52 -6.98
CA ASP A 258 13.76 -8.77 -6.31
C ASP A 258 13.24 -7.99 -5.09
N TYR A 259 14.17 -7.63 -4.20
CA TYR A 259 13.90 -6.84 -2.98
C TYR A 259 12.78 -7.44 -2.12
N MET A 260 12.87 -8.75 -1.91
CA MET A 260 11.98 -9.53 -1.06
C MET A 260 12.81 -10.36 -0.09
N GLN A 261 12.30 -10.54 1.13
CA GLN A 261 12.94 -11.38 2.13
C GLN A 261 11.90 -12.16 2.93
N GLU A 262 12.05 -13.49 2.95
CA GLU A 262 11.35 -14.33 3.92
C GLU A 262 11.97 -14.13 5.31
N LEU A 263 11.09 -13.93 6.29
CA LEU A 263 11.42 -13.82 7.69
C LEU A 263 11.31 -15.20 8.32
N THR A 264 12.33 -16.04 8.11
CA THR A 264 12.41 -17.37 8.73
C THR A 264 12.89 -17.21 10.17
N TYR A 265 11.96 -17.21 11.12
CA TYR A 265 12.25 -17.29 12.56
C TYR A 265 11.84 -18.65 13.13
#